data_AF-A0AAX4FEU4-F1
#
_entry.id   AF-A0AAX4FEU4-F1
#
_cell.length_a   1.000
_cell.length_b   1.000
_cell.length_c   1.000
_cell.angle_alpha   90.00
_cell.angle_beta   90.00
_cell.angle_gamma   90.00
#
_symmetry.space_group_name_H-M   'P 1'
#
loop_
_entity.id
_entity.type
_entity.pdbx_description
1 polymer ?
#
loop_
_entity_poly.entity_id
_entity_poly.type
_entity_poly.pdbx_seq_one_letter_code
_entity_poly.pdbx_strand_id
1 'polypeptide(L)'
;MDFLRKLSVSLGLVPLLFLAACDQDAERQRLTSQSQNSHKPADESGRREKNSNEVLEPRAASKANATQTPDSESVDIQKLARGFKEGMPYGDLRKKVIAGNWKPVVSAECKKNVVGDDFESVCSKDPEQCAICDEVPELNICSGDGHCITEFSSVDHRQSLKVSTYGEIRDALVEGEKSRLFVSWWDVSSKAN
;
A
#
# COMPACT_ATOMS: atom_id res chain seq x y z
N MET A 1 60.48 -13.04 10.41
CA MET A 1 60.32 -14.04 9.34
C MET A 1 59.27 -13.52 8.38
N ASP A 2 59.70 -13.32 7.14
CA ASP A 2 58.94 -13.26 5.89
C ASP A 2 58.11 -12.02 5.55
N PHE A 3 58.88 -11.09 4.98
CA PHE A 3 58.53 -10.16 3.91
C PHE A 3 58.13 -10.91 2.61
N LEU A 4 57.29 -10.24 1.79
CA LEU A 4 57.18 -10.27 0.32
C LEU A 4 55.99 -11.01 -0.36
N ARG A 5 55.41 -10.23 -1.30
CA ARG A 5 54.93 -10.59 -2.66
C ARG A 5 53.54 -11.24 -2.74
N LYS A 6 52.60 -10.80 -3.57
CA LYS A 6 52.68 -10.26 -4.94
C LYS A 6 51.40 -9.48 -5.30
N LEU A 7 51.55 -8.37 -6.01
CA LEU A 7 50.54 -7.83 -6.93
C LEU A 7 50.36 -8.80 -8.12
N SER A 8 49.13 -8.95 -8.61
CA SER A 8 48.88 -9.31 -10.00
C SER A 8 47.69 -8.54 -10.53
N VAL A 9 47.98 -7.57 -11.38
CA VAL A 9 47.04 -6.86 -12.25
C VAL A 9 46.73 -7.80 -13.42
N SER A 10 45.46 -7.91 -13.81
CA SER A 10 45.10 -8.47 -15.12
C SER A 10 44.03 -7.58 -15.74
N LEU A 11 44.54 -6.74 -16.64
CA LEU A 11 43.83 -5.99 -17.65
C LEU A 11 43.19 -6.99 -18.64
N GLY A 12 41.88 -6.92 -18.85
CA GLY A 12 41.18 -7.63 -19.92
C GLY A 12 40.35 -6.63 -20.73
N LEU A 13 40.80 -6.38 -21.96
CA LEU A 13 40.19 -5.48 -22.95
C LEU A 13 39.10 -6.24 -23.76
N VAL A 14 37.87 -5.71 -23.81
CA VAL A 14 37.03 -5.33 -25.01
C VAL A 14 36.93 -6.37 -26.16
N PRO A 15 35.72 -6.73 -26.70
CA PRO A 15 34.94 -5.79 -27.53
C PRO A 15 33.39 -5.89 -27.61
N LEU A 16 32.83 -4.76 -28.07
CA LEU A 16 31.49 -4.57 -28.66
C LEU A 16 31.22 -5.55 -29.82
N LEU A 17 29.98 -6.06 -29.92
CA LEU A 17 29.23 -6.32 -31.17
C LEU A 17 27.72 -6.25 -30.86
N PHE A 18 27.00 -5.22 -31.32
CA PHE A 18 26.21 -5.10 -32.56
C PHE A 18 24.75 -5.64 -32.47
N LEU A 19 23.83 -4.70 -32.72
CA LEU A 19 22.60 -4.76 -33.54
C LEU A 19 21.35 -5.57 -33.11
N ALA A 20 20.29 -4.78 -32.93
CA ALA A 20 18.99 -4.86 -33.60
C ALA A 20 18.13 -6.13 -33.44
N ALA A 21 16.93 -5.94 -32.87
CA ALA A 21 15.68 -5.94 -33.64
C ALA A 21 14.50 -5.66 -32.69
N CYS A 22 13.72 -4.63 -33.02
CA CYS A 22 12.33 -4.52 -32.58
C CYS A 22 11.53 -5.56 -33.37
N ASP A 23 10.71 -6.37 -32.71
CA ASP A 23 9.61 -7.06 -33.39
C ASP A 23 8.30 -6.66 -32.72
N GLN A 24 7.48 -5.96 -33.49
CA GLN A 24 6.11 -5.60 -33.18
C GLN A 24 5.23 -6.67 -33.83
N ASP A 25 4.71 -7.61 -33.04
CA ASP A 25 3.56 -8.39 -33.47
C ASP A 25 2.28 -7.68 -33.00
N ALA A 26 1.82 -6.81 -33.89
CA ALA A 26 0.44 -6.36 -33.95
C ALA A 26 -0.33 -7.26 -34.93
N GLU A 27 -1.59 -7.54 -34.57
CA GLU A 27 -2.71 -8.02 -35.40
C GLU A 27 -3.22 -9.46 -35.18
N ARG A 28 -4.56 -9.50 -35.08
CA ARG A 28 -5.52 -10.59 -35.35
C ARG A 28 -5.64 -11.67 -34.26
N GLN A 29 -6.81 -11.89 -33.65
CA GLN A 29 -8.12 -11.98 -34.28
C GLN A 29 -9.26 -11.46 -33.40
N ARG A 30 -9.92 -10.42 -33.92
CA ARG A 30 -11.33 -10.12 -33.68
C ARG A 30 -12.12 -11.09 -34.58
N LEU A 31 -12.76 -12.11 -34.00
CA LEU A 31 -13.81 -12.86 -34.67
C LEU A 31 -15.07 -12.87 -33.79
N THR A 32 -16.00 -12.09 -34.30
CA THR A 32 -17.44 -12.03 -34.01
C THR A 32 -18.12 -13.39 -34.12
N SER A 33 -19.09 -13.64 -33.23
CA SER A 33 -20.44 -14.20 -33.53
C SER A 33 -21.22 -14.23 -32.21
N GLN A 34 -22.11 -13.27 -31.95
CA GLN A 34 -23.55 -13.35 -32.19
C GLN A 34 -24.19 -14.68 -31.71
N SER A 35 -25.01 -14.59 -30.66
CA SER A 35 -26.24 -15.38 -30.56
C SER A 35 -27.30 -14.60 -29.77
N GLN A 36 -28.44 -14.40 -30.42
CA GLN A 36 -29.64 -13.74 -29.94
C GLN A 36 -30.63 -14.77 -29.40
N ASN A 37 -31.39 -14.41 -28.36
CA ASN A 37 -32.84 -14.65 -28.14
C ASN A 37 -33.13 -14.45 -26.64
N SER A 38 -34.08 -13.65 -26.14
CA SER A 38 -35.44 -13.21 -26.52
C SER A 38 -36.47 -13.77 -25.53
N HIS A 39 -37.19 -12.84 -24.89
CA HIS A 39 -38.53 -12.94 -24.27
C HIS A 39 -38.65 -13.64 -22.89
N LYS A 40 -39.47 -13.20 -21.91
CA LYS A 40 -40.56 -12.20 -21.80
C LYS A 40 -40.85 -11.95 -20.29
N PRO A 41 -41.65 -10.92 -19.90
CA PRO A 41 -41.95 -10.53 -18.52
C PRO A 41 -43.34 -10.98 -18.01
N ALA A 42 -43.58 -10.86 -16.70
CA ALA A 42 -44.89 -10.72 -16.03
C ALA A 42 -44.63 -10.26 -14.57
N ASP A 43 -45.12 -9.08 -14.18
CA ASP A 43 -46.29 -8.83 -13.29
C ASP A 43 -46.04 -9.12 -11.80
N GLU A 44 -46.62 -8.47 -10.80
CA GLU A 44 -47.34 -7.21 -10.60
C GLU A 44 -47.64 -7.16 -9.06
N SER A 45 -47.55 -5.96 -8.46
CA SER A 45 -48.35 -5.44 -7.32
C SER A 45 -48.46 -6.14 -5.95
N GLY A 46 -48.44 -5.29 -4.91
CA GLY A 46 -48.96 -5.55 -3.55
C GLY A 46 -48.13 -4.82 -2.48
N ARG A 47 -48.25 -3.49 -2.27
CA ARG A 47 -49.27 -2.72 -1.53
C ARG A 47 -49.33 -3.00 0.00
N ARG A 48 -48.91 -1.95 0.73
CA ARG A 48 -49.47 -1.32 1.97
C ARG A 48 -49.05 -1.74 3.39
N GLU A 49 -48.66 -0.68 4.13
CA GLU A 49 -49.01 -0.26 5.52
C GLU A 49 -48.59 -1.18 6.68
N LYS A 50 -48.16 -0.74 7.87
CA LYS A 50 -48.38 0.46 8.71
C LYS A 50 -47.31 0.37 9.84
N ASN A 51 -46.53 1.41 10.14
CA ASN A 51 -46.78 2.47 11.14
C ASN A 51 -46.49 2.12 12.63
N SER A 52 -45.95 3.15 13.30
CA SER A 52 -46.02 3.49 14.74
C SER A 52 -44.82 3.18 15.65
N ASN A 53 -44.01 4.24 15.83
CA ASN A 53 -43.74 4.98 17.08
C ASN A 53 -43.60 4.26 18.43
N GLU A 54 -42.48 4.54 19.11
CA GLU A 54 -42.33 5.15 20.47
C GLU A 54 -40.81 5.06 20.81
N VAL A 55 -40.00 6.12 21.03
CA VAL A 55 -40.07 7.33 21.85
C VAL A 55 -39.99 7.08 23.37
N LEU A 56 -38.82 7.44 23.92
CA LEU A 56 -38.48 7.86 25.30
C LEU A 56 -38.41 6.81 26.42
N GLU A 57 -37.20 6.58 26.95
CA GLU A 57 -36.77 7.35 28.13
C GLU A 57 -35.25 7.30 28.37
N PRO A 58 -34.68 8.34 29.00
CA PRO A 58 -33.25 8.58 29.12
C PRO A 58 -32.69 7.92 30.39
N ARG A 59 -31.65 7.11 30.25
CA ARG A 59 -30.89 6.64 31.41
C ARG A 59 -29.57 7.38 31.55
N ALA A 60 -29.55 8.16 32.63
CA ALA A 60 -28.42 8.45 33.49
C ALA A 60 -27.21 9.11 32.82
N ALA A 61 -27.11 10.42 33.07
CA ALA A 61 -25.85 11.14 33.09
C ALA A 61 -24.86 10.40 34.01
N SER A 62 -24.03 9.55 33.41
CA SER A 62 -22.77 9.17 34.01
C SER A 62 -21.86 10.37 33.81
N LYS A 63 -21.65 11.12 34.90
CA LYS A 63 -20.61 12.13 35.01
C LYS A 63 -19.26 11.40 34.96
N ALA A 64 -18.89 10.93 33.78
CA ALA A 64 -17.53 10.55 33.48
C ALA A 64 -16.75 11.86 33.49
N ASN A 65 -15.97 12.07 34.55
CA ASN A 65 -14.79 12.90 34.47
C ASN A 65 -14.05 12.46 33.20
N ALA A 66 -14.21 13.23 32.13
CA ALA A 66 -13.34 13.18 30.98
C ALA A 66 -12.00 13.75 31.47
N THR A 67 -11.28 12.92 32.23
CA THR A 67 -9.83 12.91 32.15
C THR A 67 -9.57 12.72 30.68
N GLN A 68 -9.17 13.81 30.00
CA GLN A 68 -8.56 13.73 28.69
C GLN A 68 -7.44 12.71 28.85
N THR A 69 -7.67 11.49 28.38
CA THR A 69 -6.57 10.57 28.14
C THR A 69 -5.65 11.35 27.21
N PRO A 70 -4.39 11.64 27.57
CA PRO A 70 -3.50 12.23 26.62
C PRO A 70 -3.53 11.28 25.43
N ASP A 71 -3.88 11.83 24.26
CA ASP A 71 -3.66 11.17 22.99
C ASP A 71 -2.27 10.55 23.08
N SER A 72 -2.21 9.22 23.22
CA SER A 72 -0.98 8.55 23.66
C SER A 72 0.11 9.00 22.71
N GLU A 73 1.14 9.69 23.22
CA GLU A 73 2.15 10.25 22.32
C GLU A 73 2.77 9.14 21.48
N SER A 74 3.09 9.43 20.23
CA SER A 74 3.83 8.50 19.39
C SER A 74 5.21 8.25 20.01
N VAL A 75 5.67 7.01 19.96
CA VAL A 75 7.05 6.68 20.36
C VAL A 75 8.02 7.46 19.47
N ASP A 76 9.03 8.04 20.10
CA ASP A 76 10.11 8.74 19.40
C ASP A 76 10.66 7.90 18.22
N ILE A 77 10.72 8.54 17.06
CA ILE A 77 11.08 7.87 15.82
C ILE A 77 12.52 7.38 15.81
N GLN A 78 13.45 8.07 16.47
CA GLN A 78 14.84 7.62 16.56
C GLN A 78 14.92 6.33 17.36
N LYS A 79 14.10 6.19 18.41
CA LYS A 79 13.97 4.93 19.15
C LYS A 79 13.40 3.80 18.28
N LEU A 80 12.37 4.05 17.49
CA LEU A 80 11.78 3.05 16.59
C LEU A 80 12.76 2.64 15.47
N ALA A 81 13.39 3.62 14.83
CA ALA A 81 14.26 3.42 13.68
C ALA A 81 15.53 2.61 13.99
N ARG A 82 15.97 2.54 15.26
CA ARG A 82 17.04 1.61 15.69
C ARG A 82 16.72 0.14 15.40
N GLY A 83 15.44 -0.21 15.27
CA GLY A 83 15.00 -1.56 14.92
C GLY A 83 14.81 -1.79 13.42
N PHE A 84 14.96 -0.77 12.58
CA PHE A 84 14.76 -0.87 11.13
C PHE A 84 16.04 -1.31 10.44
N LYS A 85 15.88 -2.09 9.38
CA LYS A 85 16.99 -2.61 8.58
C LYS A 85 16.56 -2.71 7.13
N GLU A 86 17.45 -2.37 6.21
CA GLU A 86 17.28 -2.72 4.81
C GLU A 86 17.17 -4.25 4.68
N GLY A 87 16.29 -4.71 3.79
CA GLY A 87 16.00 -6.12 3.58
C GLY A 87 15.06 -6.75 4.60
N MET A 88 14.59 -6.04 5.64
CA MET A 88 13.59 -6.60 6.54
C MET A 88 12.20 -6.67 5.88
N PRO A 89 11.35 -7.63 6.25
CA PRO A 89 9.96 -7.65 5.83
C PRO A 89 9.24 -6.34 6.17
N TYR A 90 8.51 -5.78 5.20
CA TYR A 90 7.72 -4.58 5.43
C TYR A 90 6.66 -4.77 6.53
N GLY A 91 5.98 -5.92 6.56
CA GLY A 91 4.99 -6.23 7.61
C GLY A 91 5.57 -6.14 9.03
N ASP A 92 6.82 -6.57 9.22
CA ASP A 92 7.51 -6.47 10.51
C ASP A 92 7.80 -5.02 10.90
N LEU A 93 8.20 -4.18 9.92
CA LEU A 93 8.41 -2.75 10.12
C LEU A 93 7.08 -2.08 10.47
N ARG A 94 6.05 -2.31 9.66
CA ARG A 94 4.69 -1.77 9.84
C ARG A 94 4.16 -2.07 11.24
N LYS A 95 4.29 -3.31 11.69
CA LYS A 95 3.89 -3.73 13.05
C LYS A 95 4.58 -2.90 14.14
N LYS A 96 5.90 -2.66 14.02
CA LYS A 96 6.66 -1.85 14.98
C LYS A 96 6.20 -0.39 14.98
N VAL A 97 5.95 0.17 13.79
CA VAL A 97 5.49 1.56 13.62
C VAL A 97 4.11 1.76 14.24
N ILE A 98 3.16 0.88 13.93
CA ILE A 98 1.80 0.92 14.49
C ILE A 98 1.83 0.70 16.01
N ALA A 99 2.64 -0.25 16.51
CA ALA A 99 2.81 -0.47 17.94
C ALA A 99 3.46 0.73 18.65
N GLY A 100 4.23 1.54 17.93
CA GLY A 100 4.76 2.83 18.39
C GLY A 100 3.74 3.97 18.35
N ASN A 101 2.47 3.67 18.09
CA ASN A 101 1.37 4.63 17.93
C ASN A 101 1.62 5.69 16.84
N TRP A 102 2.28 5.31 15.75
CA TRP A 102 2.29 6.08 14.51
C TRP A 102 1.07 5.72 13.66
N LYS A 103 0.54 6.69 12.92
CA LYS A 103 -0.70 6.55 12.15
C LYS A 103 -0.41 6.44 10.65
N PRO A 104 -1.03 5.50 9.93
CA PRO A 104 -1.02 5.49 8.46
C PRO A 104 -1.49 6.83 7.89
N VAL A 105 -0.81 7.33 6.86
CA VAL A 105 -1.27 8.49 6.09
C VAL A 105 -2.06 7.99 4.89
N VAL A 106 -3.37 8.19 4.90
CA VAL A 106 -4.26 7.81 3.80
C VAL A 106 -4.03 8.71 2.59
N SER A 107 -3.60 8.11 1.47
CA SER A 107 -3.46 8.82 0.20
C SER A 107 -4.75 8.73 -0.61
N ALA A 108 -5.39 9.88 -0.87
CA ALA A 108 -6.54 9.95 -1.78
C ALA A 108 -6.18 9.53 -3.22
N GLU A 109 -4.90 9.67 -3.58
CA GLU A 109 -4.39 9.35 -4.91
C GLU A 109 -3.84 7.92 -5.02
N CYS A 110 -3.96 7.07 -3.99
CA CYS A 110 -3.38 5.72 -4.01
C CYS A 110 -3.82 4.92 -5.23
N LYS A 111 -5.12 4.89 -5.55
CA LYS A 111 -5.65 4.10 -6.67
C LYS A 111 -5.08 4.58 -8.00
N LYS A 112 -5.02 5.89 -8.20
CA LYS A 112 -4.38 6.50 -9.37
C LYS A 112 -2.88 6.19 -9.44
N ASN A 113 -2.17 6.26 -8.31
CA ASN A 113 -0.72 6.07 -8.26
C ASN A 113 -0.29 4.59 -8.38
N VAL A 114 -1.15 3.65 -8.01
CA VAL A 114 -0.87 2.20 -8.02
C VAL A 114 -1.41 1.53 -9.29
N VAL A 115 -2.62 1.91 -9.72
CA VAL A 115 -3.32 1.28 -10.85
C VAL A 115 -3.18 2.09 -12.13
N GLY A 116 -3.01 3.41 -12.02
CA GLY A 116 -2.87 4.35 -13.14
C GLY A 116 -4.09 5.27 -13.31
N ASP A 117 -4.06 6.11 -14.35
CA ASP A 117 -5.09 7.12 -14.60
C ASP A 117 -6.48 6.54 -14.94
N ASP A 118 -6.57 5.29 -15.43
CA ASP A 118 -7.84 4.61 -15.75
C ASP A 118 -8.33 3.70 -14.60
N PHE A 119 -7.95 4.03 -13.35
CA PHE A 119 -8.23 3.17 -12.21
C PHE A 119 -9.73 2.90 -12.03
N GLU A 120 -10.63 3.85 -12.32
CA GLU A 120 -12.08 3.63 -12.18
C GLU A 120 -12.60 2.49 -13.08
N SER A 121 -12.12 2.42 -14.31
CA SER A 121 -12.44 1.35 -15.28
C SER A 121 -11.83 0.01 -14.86
N VAL A 122 -10.59 0.03 -14.35
CA VAL A 122 -9.90 -1.19 -13.89
C VAL A 122 -10.54 -1.73 -12.61
N CYS A 123 -10.70 -0.90 -11.57
CA CYS A 123 -11.28 -1.29 -10.29
C CYS A 123 -12.73 -1.76 -10.42
N SER A 124 -13.51 -1.24 -11.37
CA SER A 124 -14.89 -1.66 -11.57
C SER A 124 -15.01 -3.05 -12.23
N LYS A 125 -14.02 -3.45 -13.03
CA LYS A 125 -13.95 -4.78 -13.66
C LYS A 125 -13.30 -5.80 -12.74
N ASP A 126 -12.28 -5.37 -12.01
CA ASP A 126 -11.51 -6.20 -11.08
C ASP A 126 -11.21 -5.41 -9.79
N PRO A 127 -12.11 -5.46 -8.79
CA PRO A 127 -11.95 -4.74 -7.54
C PRO A 127 -10.69 -5.11 -6.77
N GLU A 128 -10.18 -6.32 -6.95
CA GLU A 128 -8.97 -6.81 -6.29
C GLU A 128 -7.74 -5.97 -6.66
N GLN A 129 -7.68 -5.40 -7.87
CA GLN A 129 -6.58 -4.52 -8.30
C GLN A 129 -6.41 -3.30 -7.39
N CYS A 130 -7.49 -2.86 -6.76
CA CYS A 130 -7.54 -1.61 -5.99
C CYS A 130 -7.70 -1.85 -4.49
N ALA A 131 -8.05 -3.07 -4.08
CA ALA A 131 -8.22 -3.46 -2.68
C ALA A 131 -6.98 -3.15 -1.83
N ILE A 132 -5.78 -3.22 -2.42
CA ILE A 132 -4.53 -2.96 -1.71
C ILE A 132 -4.45 -1.53 -1.13
N CYS A 133 -5.06 -0.54 -1.80
CA CYS A 133 -5.13 0.83 -1.30
C CYS A 133 -6.06 0.98 -0.10
N ASP A 134 -7.03 0.07 0.05
CA ASP A 134 -7.96 0.07 1.17
C ASP A 134 -7.39 -0.76 2.35
N GLU A 135 -6.62 -1.81 2.06
CA GLU A 135 -5.95 -2.68 3.04
C GLU A 135 -4.68 -2.09 3.65
N VAL A 136 -3.93 -1.34 2.84
CA VAL A 136 -2.67 -0.69 3.20
C VAL A 136 -2.87 0.82 3.11
N PRO A 137 -3.57 1.44 4.09
CA PRO A 137 -3.94 2.85 4.01
C PRO A 137 -2.73 3.78 3.94
N GLU A 138 -1.57 3.37 4.44
CA GLU A 138 -0.34 4.13 4.32
C GLU A 138 0.30 4.10 2.91
N LEU A 139 -0.21 3.27 1.99
CA LEU A 139 0.34 3.15 0.64
C LEU A 139 0.07 4.43 -0.15
N ASN A 140 1.13 5.03 -0.68
CA ASN A 140 1.02 6.25 -1.45
C ASN A 140 1.19 6.00 -2.96
N ILE A 141 2.24 5.26 -3.33
CA ILE A 141 2.54 4.91 -4.71
C ILE A 141 3.16 3.52 -4.73
N CYS A 142 2.83 2.74 -5.76
CA CYS A 142 3.60 1.55 -6.10
C CYS A 142 3.69 1.41 -7.62
N SER A 143 4.89 1.33 -8.15
CA SER A 143 5.13 1.11 -9.58
C SER A 143 5.02 -0.37 -9.94
N GLY A 144 4.74 -0.65 -11.22
CA GLY A 144 4.59 -2.01 -11.73
C GLY A 144 5.86 -2.87 -11.69
N ASP A 145 7.01 -2.28 -11.36
CA ASP A 145 8.28 -2.99 -11.10
C ASP A 145 8.47 -3.35 -9.62
N GLY A 146 7.49 -3.04 -8.76
CA GLY A 146 7.47 -3.44 -7.35
C GLY A 146 8.10 -2.43 -6.38
N HIS A 147 8.49 -1.23 -6.83
CA HIS A 147 8.89 -0.15 -5.93
C HIS A 147 7.66 0.54 -5.35
N CYS A 148 7.50 0.50 -4.03
CA CYS A 148 6.40 1.19 -3.36
C CYS A 148 6.90 2.17 -2.29
N ILE A 149 6.13 3.24 -2.07
CA ILE A 149 6.34 4.18 -0.98
C ILE A 149 5.12 4.15 -0.06
N THR A 150 5.37 3.99 1.23
CA THR A 150 4.37 4.11 2.28
C THR A 150 4.70 5.25 3.24
N GLU A 151 3.68 5.84 3.86
CA GLU A 151 3.83 7.00 4.73
C GLU A 151 3.04 6.88 6.03
N PHE A 152 3.71 7.18 7.14
CA PHE A 152 3.12 7.28 8.47
C PHE A 152 3.35 8.68 9.04
N SER A 153 2.49 9.09 9.97
CA SER A 153 2.65 10.33 10.73
C SER A 153 2.61 10.07 12.22
N SER A 154 3.31 10.92 12.99
CA SER A 154 3.10 10.99 14.43
C SER A 154 1.66 11.42 14.74
N VAL A 155 1.18 11.10 15.95
CA VAL A 155 -0.19 11.44 16.41
C VAL A 155 -0.44 12.94 16.36
N ASP A 156 0.57 13.76 16.63
CA ASP A 156 0.51 15.22 16.55
C ASP A 156 0.73 15.76 15.12
N HIS A 157 0.91 14.88 14.13
CA HIS A 157 1.20 15.16 12.72
C HIS A 157 2.43 16.04 12.46
N ARG A 158 3.32 16.24 13.44
CA ARG A 158 4.53 17.05 13.29
C ARG A 158 5.68 16.32 12.62
N GLN A 159 5.63 14.99 12.58
CA GLN A 159 6.64 14.18 11.92
C GLN A 159 6.00 13.22 10.92
N SER A 160 6.71 12.93 9.83
CA SER A 160 6.37 11.87 8.91
C SER A 160 7.51 10.88 8.78
N LEU A 161 7.14 9.61 8.64
CA LEU A 161 8.02 8.50 8.31
C LEU A 161 7.62 8.01 6.91
N LYS A 162 8.53 8.14 5.95
CA LYS A 162 8.39 7.53 4.63
C LYS A 162 9.22 6.27 4.58
N VAL A 163 8.65 5.21 4.04
CA VAL A 163 9.31 3.91 3.88
C VAL A 163 9.23 3.53 2.41
N SER A 164 10.37 3.19 1.83
CA SER A 164 10.43 2.63 0.49
C SER A 164 10.62 1.13 0.56
N THR A 165 9.90 0.42 -0.28
CA THR A 165 9.95 -1.04 -0.37
C THR A 165 10.22 -1.50 -1.79
N TYR A 166 10.67 -2.73 -1.92
CA TYR A 166 10.76 -3.43 -3.18
C TYR A 166 10.20 -4.84 -3.05
N GLY A 167 9.38 -5.26 -4.02
CA GLY A 167 8.86 -6.62 -4.12
C GLY A 167 7.34 -6.69 -4.28
N GLU A 168 6.73 -7.74 -3.73
CA GLU A 168 5.31 -8.03 -3.93
C GLU A 168 4.42 -7.26 -2.94
N ILE A 169 3.74 -6.21 -3.42
CA ILE A 169 2.90 -5.36 -2.56
C ILE A 169 1.76 -6.12 -1.88
N ARG A 170 1.28 -7.24 -2.46
CA ARG A 170 0.26 -8.09 -1.82
C ARG A 170 0.72 -8.70 -0.50
N ASP A 171 2.02 -8.76 -0.27
CA ASP A 171 2.62 -9.25 0.97
C ASP A 171 2.81 -8.13 2.02
N ALA A 172 2.25 -6.94 1.83
CA ALA A 172 2.42 -5.80 2.75
C ALA A 172 2.01 -6.08 4.21
N LEU A 173 1.06 -6.99 4.42
CA LEU A 173 0.60 -7.41 5.74
C LEU A 173 1.25 -8.73 6.20
N VAL A 174 2.15 -9.32 5.40
CA VAL A 174 2.86 -10.55 5.72
C VAL A 174 4.13 -10.24 6.51
N GLU A 175 4.28 -10.92 7.63
CA GLU A 175 5.42 -10.81 8.55
C GLU A 175 6.45 -11.93 8.34
N GLY A 176 7.69 -11.71 8.77
CA GLY A 176 8.75 -12.71 8.79
C GLY A 176 9.16 -13.25 7.40
N GLU A 177 9.69 -14.47 7.38
CA GLU A 177 10.37 -15.07 6.22
C GLU A 177 9.46 -15.35 5.02
N LYS A 178 8.13 -15.29 5.20
CA LYS A 178 7.17 -15.50 4.11
C LYS A 178 6.91 -14.23 3.29
N SER A 179 7.29 -13.07 3.81
CA SER A 179 7.13 -11.81 3.09
C SER A 179 8.02 -11.78 1.87
N ARG A 180 7.46 -11.31 0.75
CA ARG A 180 8.21 -10.94 -0.46
C ARG A 180 8.27 -9.44 -0.68
N LEU A 181 7.88 -8.64 0.31
CA LEU A 181 8.00 -7.19 0.31
C LEU A 181 9.03 -6.76 1.34
N PHE A 182 10.12 -6.14 0.88
CA PHE A 182 11.27 -5.81 1.71
C PHE A 182 11.50 -4.31 1.75
N VAL A 183 11.91 -3.83 2.92
CA VAL A 183 12.30 -2.42 3.13
C VAL A 183 13.62 -2.15 2.40
N SER A 184 13.65 -1.10 1.60
CA SER A 184 14.85 -0.61 0.89
C SER A 184 15.48 0.58 1.61
N TRP A 185 14.67 1.54 2.05
CA TRP A 185 15.12 2.68 2.85
C TRP A 185 13.95 3.28 3.64
N TRP A 186 14.27 4.16 4.60
CA TRP A 186 13.30 4.97 5.31
C TRP A 186 13.84 6.37 5.55
N ASP A 187 12.95 7.36 5.58
CA ASP A 187 13.28 8.75 5.87
C ASP A 187 12.31 9.33 6.89
N VAL A 188 12.83 10.21 7.73
CA VAL A 188 12.05 10.87 8.78
C VAL A 188 12.17 12.36 8.58
N SER A 189 11.04 13.01 8.35
CA SER A 189 10.98 14.45 8.17
C SER A 189 10.08 15.10 9.21
N SER A 190 10.43 16.32 9.60
CA SER A 190 9.50 17.18 10.33
C SER A 190 8.61 17.89 9.33
N LYS A 191 7.30 17.91 9.55
CA LYS A 191 6.41 18.77 8.77
C LYS A 191 6.67 20.21 9.18
N ALA A 192 7.05 21.05 8.22
CA ALA A 192 7.12 22.48 8.43
C ALA A 192 5.70 22.99 8.70
N ASN A 193 5.52 23.72 9.79
CA ASN A 193 4.28 24.43 10.12
C ASN A 193 4.11 25.66 9.23
#